data_AF-A0A929VNS7-F1
#
_entry.id   AF-A0A929VNS7-F1
#
_cell.length_a   1.000
_cell.length_b   1.000
_cell.length_c   1.000
_cell.angle_alpha   90.00
_cell.angle_beta   90.00
_cell.angle_gamma   90.00
#
_symmetry.space_group_name_H-M   'P 1'
#
loop_
_entity.id
_entity.type
_entity.pdbx_description
1 polymer ?
#
loop_
_entity_poly.entity_id
_entity_poly.type
_entity_poly.pdbx_seq_one_letter_code
_entity_poly.pdbx_strand_id
1 'polypeptide(L)'
;TEVVTPNLTEAILLTDYVKNFSEIKREDVEEIAKKLKKMGSKQVLIKSFEENNKLNTFYLSEKISKWFEKDKIEVKISGTGDAFSSLVTSELLKDENLEKSIDKIQDLLYENMKNQEKFEGLNEIKLENFKIGL
;
A
#
# COMPACT_ATOMS: atom_id res chain seq x y z
N THR A 1 -10.41 -12.26 -7.16
CA THR A 1 -10.34 -11.69 -5.79
C THR A 1 -10.92 -10.30 -5.79
N GLU A 2 -11.52 -9.83 -4.68
CA GLU A 2 -12.09 -8.48 -4.61
C GLU A 2 -10.98 -7.39 -4.68
N VAL A 3 -9.93 -7.53 -3.88
CA VAL A 3 -8.74 -6.67 -3.89
C VAL A 3 -7.46 -7.50 -3.81
N VAL A 4 -6.38 -7.02 -4.40
CA VAL A 4 -5.02 -7.49 -4.12
C VAL A 4 -4.15 -6.32 -3.67
N THR A 5 -3.28 -6.54 -2.69
CA THR A 5 -2.48 -5.50 -2.02
C THR A 5 -0.97 -5.78 -2.07
N PRO A 6 -0.37 -6.22 -3.19
CA PRO A 6 1.06 -6.54 -3.22
C PRO A 6 1.92 -5.30 -2.96
N ASN A 7 3.11 -5.49 -2.39
CA ASN A 7 4.19 -4.50 -2.57
C ASN A 7 4.74 -4.58 -4.01
N LEU A 8 5.54 -3.59 -4.41
CA LEU A 8 6.07 -3.52 -5.78
C LEU A 8 6.88 -4.78 -6.18
N THR A 9 7.70 -5.33 -5.29
CA THR A 9 8.48 -6.54 -5.56
C THR A 9 7.58 -7.74 -5.83
N GLU A 10 6.56 -7.94 -5.01
CA GLU A 10 5.55 -8.99 -5.20
C GLU A 10 4.78 -8.78 -6.52
N ALA A 11 4.43 -7.53 -6.85
CA ALA A 11 3.69 -7.21 -8.06
C ALA A 11 4.50 -7.50 -9.34
N ILE A 12 5.80 -7.17 -9.33
CA ILE A 12 6.74 -7.50 -10.42
C ILE A 12 6.84 -9.02 -10.59
N LEU A 13 7.03 -9.74 -9.48
CA LEU A 13 7.13 -11.20 -9.48
C LEU A 13 5.86 -11.86 -10.02
N LEU A 14 4.68 -11.43 -9.55
CA LEU A 14 3.39 -12.00 -9.95
C LEU A 14 3.03 -11.75 -11.43
N THR A 15 3.65 -10.75 -12.06
CA THR A 15 3.32 -10.33 -13.44
C THR A 15 4.42 -10.62 -14.44
N ASP A 16 5.49 -11.29 -14.00
CA ASP A 16 6.72 -11.54 -14.75
C ASP A 16 7.18 -10.26 -15.49
N TYR A 17 7.16 -9.12 -14.79
CA TYR A 17 7.48 -7.83 -15.41
C TYR A 17 9.00 -7.69 -15.58
N VAL A 18 9.46 -7.68 -16.83
CA VAL A 18 10.90 -7.71 -17.15
C VAL A 18 11.46 -6.29 -17.20
N LYS A 19 11.90 -5.79 -16.04
CA LYS A 19 12.65 -4.54 -15.91
C LYS A 19 13.46 -4.54 -14.61
N ASN A 20 14.61 -3.86 -14.61
CA ASN A 20 15.38 -3.67 -13.37
C ASN A 20 14.54 -2.89 -12.36
N PHE A 21 14.54 -3.33 -11.09
CA PHE A 21 13.74 -2.70 -10.03
C PHE A 21 14.04 -1.20 -9.90
N SER A 22 15.31 -0.81 -10.01
CA SER A 22 15.77 0.59 -9.92
C SER A 22 15.34 1.48 -11.10
N GLU A 23 14.84 0.87 -12.19
CA GLU A 23 14.40 1.58 -13.39
C GLU A 23 12.87 1.66 -13.51
N ILE A 24 12.15 1.08 -12.54
CA ILE A 24 10.69 1.14 -12.48
C ILE A 24 10.26 2.59 -12.27
N LYS A 25 9.31 3.03 -13.09
CA LYS A 25 8.65 4.32 -13.06
C LYS A 25 7.16 4.12 -12.84
N ARG A 26 6.43 5.22 -12.63
CA ARG A 26 4.98 5.20 -12.43
C ARG A 26 4.26 4.46 -13.55
N GLU A 27 4.65 4.67 -14.80
CA GLU A 27 4.01 4.02 -15.95
C GLU A 27 4.14 2.50 -15.88
N ASP A 28 5.30 1.99 -15.44
CA ASP A 28 5.51 0.54 -15.26
C ASP A 28 4.61 0.01 -14.13
N VAL A 29 4.48 0.73 -13.01
CA VAL A 29 3.59 0.36 -11.89
C VAL A 29 2.14 0.30 -12.35
N GLU A 30 1.70 1.27 -13.17
CA GLU A 30 0.36 1.28 -13.73
C GLU A 30 0.11 0.10 -14.69
N GLU A 31 1.11 -0.27 -15.49
CA GLU A 31 1.05 -1.45 -16.35
C GLU A 31 1.00 -2.76 -15.56
N ILE A 32 1.83 -2.89 -14.53
CA ILE A 32 1.83 -4.02 -13.60
C ILE A 32 0.44 -4.16 -12.94
N ALA A 33 -0.14 -3.04 -12.48
CA ALA A 33 -1.49 -3.05 -11.91
C ALA A 33 -2.56 -3.50 -12.91
N LYS A 34 -2.46 -3.06 -14.17
CA LYS A 34 -3.35 -3.51 -15.26
C LYS A 34 -3.19 -5.02 -15.53
N LYS A 35 -1.96 -5.56 -15.47
CA LYS A 35 -1.71 -7.01 -15.58
C LYS A 35 -2.37 -7.77 -14.43
N LEU A 36 -2.16 -7.34 -13.18
CA LEU A 36 -2.80 -7.95 -11.99
C LEU A 36 -4.33 -7.93 -12.09
N LYS A 37 -4.91 -6.83 -12.58
CA LYS A 37 -6.35 -6.71 -12.82
C LYS A 37 -6.84 -7.71 -13.87
N LYS A 38 -6.12 -7.87 -14.98
CA LYS A 38 -6.41 -8.87 -16.03
C LYS A 38 -6.33 -10.32 -15.54
N MET A 39 -5.61 -10.59 -14.45
CA MET A 39 -5.56 -11.91 -13.81
C MET A 39 -6.81 -12.23 -12.96
N GLY A 40 -7.78 -11.31 -12.86
CA GLY A 40 -9.08 -11.55 -12.22
C GLY A 40 -9.34 -10.80 -10.91
N SER A 41 -8.50 -9.82 -10.57
CA SER A 41 -8.71 -8.91 -9.44
C SER A 41 -9.61 -7.75 -9.86
N LYS A 42 -10.62 -7.39 -9.05
CA LYS A 42 -11.46 -6.20 -9.36
C LYS A 42 -10.74 -4.89 -9.01
N GLN A 43 -9.96 -4.92 -7.94
CA GLN A 43 -9.22 -3.78 -7.41
C GLN A 43 -7.77 -4.18 -7.13
N VAL A 44 -6.82 -3.26 -7.37
CA VAL A 44 -5.38 -3.49 -7.19
C VAL A 44 -4.78 -2.33 -6.41
N LEU A 45 -4.01 -2.64 -5.37
CA LEU A 45 -3.21 -1.71 -4.58
C LEU A 45 -1.74 -2.15 -4.61
N ILE A 46 -0.90 -1.42 -5.34
CA ILE A 46 0.55 -1.67 -5.34
C ILE A 46 1.21 -0.71 -4.35
N LYS A 47 1.80 -1.28 -3.29
CA LYS A 47 2.44 -0.54 -2.20
C LYS A 47 3.94 -0.39 -2.45
N SER A 48 4.57 0.53 -1.71
CA SER A 48 6.02 0.63 -1.59
C SER A 48 6.76 0.99 -2.89
N PHE A 49 6.17 1.85 -3.73
CA PHE A 49 6.91 2.49 -4.83
C PHE A 49 7.64 3.73 -4.29
N GLU A 50 8.95 3.67 -4.22
CA GLU A 50 9.78 4.80 -3.76
C GLU A 50 10.13 5.73 -4.93
N GLU A 51 9.83 7.02 -4.79
CA GLU A 51 10.16 8.04 -5.78
C GLU A 51 10.32 9.40 -5.08
N ASN A 52 11.40 10.14 -5.35
CA ASN A 52 11.61 11.50 -4.83
C ASN A 52 11.45 11.64 -3.31
N ASN A 53 12.04 10.72 -2.52
CA ASN A 53 11.90 10.63 -1.06
C ASN A 53 10.46 10.43 -0.55
N LYS A 54 9.57 9.93 -1.41
CA LYS A 54 8.21 9.55 -1.05
C LYS A 54 8.03 8.05 -1.14
N LEU A 55 7.16 7.52 -0.28
CA LEU A 55 6.64 6.17 -0.35
C LEU A 55 5.22 6.23 -0.93
N ASN A 56 5.06 5.69 -2.13
CA ASN A 56 3.82 5.81 -2.89
C ASN A 56 3.05 4.48 -2.91
N THR A 57 1.73 4.60 -2.95
CA THR A 57 0.79 3.51 -3.20
C THR A 57 -0.06 3.83 -4.41
N PHE A 58 -0.12 2.91 -5.36
CA PHE A 58 -0.96 3.03 -6.55
C PHE A 58 -2.24 2.21 -6.40
N TYR A 59 -3.39 2.84 -6.64
CA TYR A 59 -4.71 2.21 -6.61
C TYR A 59 -5.34 2.20 -8.00
N LEU A 60 -5.81 1.02 -8.41
CA LEU A 60 -6.54 0.81 -9.65
C LEU A 60 -7.85 0.05 -9.40
N SER A 61 -8.95 0.59 -9.92
CA SER A 61 -10.28 -0.04 -9.96
C SER A 61 -10.90 0.11 -11.36
N GLU A 62 -12.18 -0.24 -11.53
CA GLU A 62 -12.91 0.04 -12.79
C GLU A 62 -13.09 1.55 -13.04
N LYS A 63 -13.27 2.34 -11.98
CA LYS A 63 -13.67 3.75 -12.10
C LYS A 63 -12.51 4.73 -11.87
N ILE A 64 -11.48 4.28 -11.16
CA ILE A 64 -10.47 5.16 -10.57
C ILE A 64 -9.08 4.55 -10.78
N SER A 65 -8.13 5.43 -11.11
CA SER A 65 -6.69 5.22 -11.10
C SER A 65 -6.07 6.38 -10.32
N LYS A 66 -5.41 6.10 -9.18
CA LYS A 66 -4.96 7.15 -8.27
C LYS A 66 -3.68 6.78 -7.54
N TRP A 67 -2.80 7.76 -7.42
CA TRP A 67 -1.61 7.70 -6.57
C TRP A 67 -1.90 8.32 -5.20
N PHE A 68 -1.42 7.65 -4.17
CA PHE A 68 -1.37 8.16 -2.80
C PHE A 68 0.09 8.24 -2.38
N GLU A 69 0.49 9.38 -1.81
CA GLU A 69 1.87 9.68 -1.53
C GLU A 69 2.04 10.07 -0.06
N LYS A 70 3.05 9.52 0.60
CA LYS A 70 3.51 9.95 1.93
C LYS A 70 5.02 10.15 1.90
N ASP A 71 5.53 11.01 2.77
CA ASP A 71 6.97 11.15 2.94
C ASP A 71 7.57 9.81 3.38
N LYS A 72 8.76 9.49 2.88
CA LYS A 72 9.46 8.27 3.29
C LYS A 72 10.03 8.48 4.69
N ILE A 73 9.76 7.53 5.58
CA ILE A 73 10.40 7.44 6.91
C ILE A 73 11.52 6.39 6.82
N GLU A 74 12.72 6.73 7.28
CA GLU A 74 13.88 5.82 7.28
C GLU A 74 13.82 4.80 8.43
N VAL A 75 12.64 4.22 8.65
CA VAL A 75 12.38 3.20 9.66
C VAL A 75 11.70 2.01 9.01
N LYS A 76 12.30 0.83 9.20
CA LYS A 76 11.71 -0.44 8.77
C LYS A 76 11.00 -1.09 9.96
N ILE A 77 9.68 -1.19 9.85
CA ILE A 77 8.82 -1.88 10.81
C ILE A 77 8.27 -3.13 10.13
N SER A 78 8.47 -4.28 10.77
CA SER A 78 7.92 -5.53 10.28
C SER A 78 6.40 -5.53 10.44
N GLY A 79 5.68 -6.13 9.49
CA GLY A 79 4.23 -6.25 9.52
C GLY A 79 3.45 -5.04 8.99
N THR A 80 4.09 -3.95 8.53
CA THR A 80 3.37 -2.76 8.02
C THR A 80 2.53 -3.09 6.79
N GLY A 81 3.05 -4.00 5.96
CA GLY A 81 2.31 -4.56 4.83
C GLY A 81 1.08 -5.38 5.26
N ASP A 82 1.16 -6.11 6.37
CA ASP A 82 0.08 -6.93 6.90
C ASP A 82 -0.99 -6.06 7.55
N ALA A 83 -0.59 -5.10 8.38
CA ALA A 83 -1.50 -4.12 8.97
C ALA A 83 -2.25 -3.34 7.89
N PHE A 84 -1.57 -2.87 6.84
CA PHE A 84 -2.22 -2.23 5.69
C PHE A 84 -3.28 -3.15 5.06
N SER A 85 -2.94 -4.41 4.79
CA SER A 85 -3.86 -5.37 4.16
C SER A 85 -5.06 -5.69 5.06
N SER A 86 -4.86 -5.81 6.38
CA SER A 86 -5.95 -5.99 7.35
C SER A 86 -6.89 -4.79 7.41
N LEU A 87 -6.35 -3.57 7.41
CA LEU A 87 -7.15 -2.34 7.40
C LEU A 87 -7.95 -2.19 6.10
N VAL A 88 -7.32 -2.45 4.95
CA VAL A 88 -8.01 -2.46 3.64
C VAL A 88 -9.15 -3.48 3.64
N THR A 89 -8.90 -4.67 4.18
CA THR A 89 -9.93 -5.72 4.28
C THR A 89 -11.08 -5.29 5.18
N SER A 90 -10.79 -4.64 6.31
CA SER A 90 -11.82 -4.12 7.22
C SER A 90 -12.70 -3.06 6.54
N GLU A 91 -12.09 -2.16 5.78
CA GLU A 91 -12.81 -1.06 5.11
C GLU A 91 -13.64 -1.54 3.92
N LEU A 92 -13.18 -2.58 3.21
CA LEU A 92 -13.96 -3.24 2.16
C LEU A 92 -15.29 -3.82 2.66
N LEU A 93 -15.36 -4.23 3.93
CA LEU A 93 -16.59 -4.80 4.51
C LEU A 93 -17.64 -3.74 4.87
N LYS A 94 -17.28 -2.45 4.85
CA LYS A 94 -18.15 -1.35 5.31
C LYS A 94 -18.98 -0.70 4.19
N ASP A 95 -18.92 -1.24 2.96
CA ASP A 95 -19.53 -0.63 1.75
C ASP A 95 -19.09 0.83 1.51
N GLU A 96 -18.00 1.26 2.14
CA GLU A 96 -17.43 2.60 1.97
C GLU A 96 -16.59 2.70 0.69
N ASN A 97 -16.42 3.93 0.19
CA ASN A 97 -15.51 4.18 -0.93
C ASN A 97 -14.06 3.92 -0.49
N LEU A 98 -13.52 2.76 -0.90
CA LEU A 98 -12.16 2.32 -0.56
C LEU A 98 -11.09 3.38 -0.85
N GLU A 99 -11.27 4.21 -1.89
CA GLU A 99 -10.38 5.33 -2.19
C GLU A 99 -10.18 6.26 -0.98
N LYS A 100 -11.26 6.60 -0.27
CA LYS A 100 -11.21 7.45 0.91
C LYS A 100 -10.55 6.75 2.09
N SER A 101 -10.75 5.44 2.21
CA SER A 101 -10.17 4.64 3.27
C SER A 101 -8.66 4.45 3.09
N ILE A 102 -8.17 4.32 1.85
CA ILE A 102 -6.75 4.14 1.56
C ILE A 102 -5.90 5.30 2.09
N ASP A 103 -6.34 6.55 1.91
CA ASP A 103 -5.59 7.72 2.41
C ASP A 103 -5.54 7.74 3.94
N LYS A 104 -6.70 7.50 4.60
CA LYS A 104 -6.79 7.39 6.07
C LYS A 104 -5.89 6.28 6.61
N ILE A 105 -5.87 5.12 5.96
CA ILE A 105 -5.02 3.98 6.34
C ILE A 105 -3.55 4.36 6.27
N GLN A 106 -3.13 5.03 5.19
CA GLN A 106 -1.75 5.49 5.03
C GLN A 106 -1.37 6.53 6.08
N ASP A 107 -2.26 7.48 6.40
CA ASP A 107 -2.03 8.44 7.47
C ASP A 107 -1.84 7.76 8.82
N LEU A 108 -2.71 6.81 9.17
CA LEU A 108 -2.60 6.05 10.41
C LEU A 108 -1.28 5.28 10.49
N LEU A 109 -0.88 4.59 9.42
CA LEU A 109 0.39 3.87 9.39
C LEU A 109 1.58 4.82 9.46
N TYR A 110 1.55 5.92 8.72
CA TYR A 110 2.60 6.93 8.69
C TYR A 110 2.83 7.54 10.08
N GLU A 111 1.77 7.98 10.77
CA GLU A 111 1.89 8.53 12.13
C GLU A 111 2.39 7.50 13.13
N ASN A 112 2.00 6.23 12.97
CA ASN A 112 2.55 5.14 13.80
C ASN A 112 4.05 4.94 13.56
N MET A 113 4.49 4.90 12.31
CA MET A 113 5.91 4.75 11.96
C MET A 113 6.74 5.94 12.47
N LYS A 114 6.24 7.16 12.29
CA LYS A 114 6.88 8.40 12.74
C LYS A 114 7.00 8.48 14.26
N ASN A 115 6.02 7.95 14.99
CA ASN A 115 6.09 7.86 16.44
C ASN A 115 7.12 6.83 16.89
N GLN A 116 7.28 5.71 16.16
CA GLN A 116 8.27 4.69 16.48
C GLN A 116 9.70 5.09 16.17
N GLU A 117 9.94 5.91 15.13
CA GLU A 117 11.24 6.53 14.85
C GLU A 117 11.83 7.26 16.06
N LYS A 118 10.97 7.76 16.96
CA LYS A 118 11.37 8.50 18.17
C LYS A 118 11.70 7.62 19.38
N PHE A 119 11.52 6.30 19.30
CA PHE A 119 11.77 5.36 20.39
C PHE A 119 12.86 4.35 20.00
N GLU A 120 13.93 4.23 20.81
CA GLU A 120 15.01 3.24 20.65
C GLU A 120 14.59 1.80 21.09
N GLY A 121 13.38 1.37 20.71
CA GLY A 121 12.82 0.05 21.05
C GLY A 121 12.63 -0.86 19.85
N LEU A 122 12.09 -2.06 20.07
CA LEU A 122 11.69 -2.97 18.98
C LEU A 122 10.66 -2.28 18.06
N ASN A 123 10.99 -2.22 16.77
CA ASN A 123 10.15 -1.66 15.71
C ASN A 123 8.99 -2.61 15.35
N GLU A 124 7.96 -2.65 16.19
CA GLU A 124 6.76 -3.47 16.01
C GLU A 124 5.49 -2.61 15.96
N ILE A 125 4.53 -2.98 15.12
CA ILE A 125 3.26 -2.25 14.99
C ILE A 125 2.46 -2.29 16.29
N LYS A 126 2.15 -1.09 16.80
CA LYS A 126 1.27 -0.94 17.98
C LYS A 126 -0.20 -0.93 17.54
N LEU A 127 -0.81 -2.11 17.55
CA LEU A 127 -2.22 -2.31 17.15
C LEU A 127 -3.21 -1.46 17.95
N GLU A 128 -2.88 -1.11 19.19
CA GLU A 128 -3.66 -0.22 20.07
C GLU A 128 -3.92 1.18 19.49
N ASN A 129 -3.10 1.62 18.53
CA ASN A 129 -3.26 2.90 17.84
C ASN A 129 -4.22 2.81 16.64
N PHE A 130 -4.62 1.61 16.23
CA PHE A 130 -5.58 1.37 15.15
C PHE A 130 -6.97 1.08 15.72
N LYS A 131 -7.52 2.04 16.48
CA LYS A 131 -8.95 1.99 16.85
C LYS A 131 -9.79 2.39 15.65
N ILE A 132 -10.06 1.43 14.76
CA ILE A 132 -11.10 1.58 13.75
C ILE A 132 -12.42 1.35 14.47
N GLY A 133 -13.26 2.38 14.55
CA GLY A 133 -14.59 2.26 15.15
C GLY A 133 -15.39 1.15 14.47
N LEU A 134 -15.99 0.29 15.29
CA LEU A 134 -17.16 -0.51 14.93
C LEU A 134 -18.40 0.38 14.93
#